data_AF-A0A7I8JTQ8-F1
#
_entry.id   AF-A0A7I8JTQ8-F1
#
_cell.length_a   1.000
_cell.length_b   1.000
_cell.length_c   1.000
_cell.angle_alpha   90.00
_cell.angle_beta   90.00
_cell.angle_gamma   90.00
#
_symmetry.space_group_name_H-M   'P 1'
#
loop_
_entity.id
_entity.type
_entity.pdbx_description
1 polymer ?
#
loop_
_entity_poly.entity_id
_entity_poly.type
_entity_poly.pdbx_seq_one_letter_code
_entity_poly.pdbx_strand_id
1 'polypeptide(L)'
;MAARLTRIMGGSGLVGRSAAIRSRAGMGLPSLPENDELVWDNGTPFPEPCIDRLAPNIGKNEALAWLCGGLSFFASLGLLAAWNDKASKIPFAPKVYPYDNLRVELGGEP
;
A
#
# COMPACT_ATOMS: atom_id res chain seq x y z
N MET A 1 -2.73 19.65 -59.77
CA MET A 1 -1.56 19.77 -58.88
C MET A 1 -1.38 21.24 -58.53
N ALA A 2 -1.66 21.62 -57.28
CA ALA A 2 -1.12 22.78 -56.54
C ALA A 2 -2.10 23.09 -55.37
N ALA A 3 -1.85 22.48 -54.22
CA ALA A 3 -2.51 22.81 -52.96
C ALA A 3 -1.96 24.14 -52.44
N ARG A 4 -2.86 25.03 -52.00
CA ARG A 4 -2.52 26.31 -51.39
C ARG A 4 -2.19 26.07 -49.91
N LEU A 5 -0.90 26.10 -49.59
CA LEU A 5 -0.37 26.09 -48.22
C LEU A 5 -0.80 27.39 -47.52
N THR A 6 -1.48 27.28 -46.37
CA THR A 6 -1.84 28.45 -45.56
C THR A 6 -0.92 28.51 -44.36
N ARG A 7 -0.07 29.53 -44.43
CA ARG A 7 0.98 30.04 -43.54
C ARG A 7 0.79 29.77 -42.04
N ILE A 8 1.76 29.07 -41.45
CA ILE A 8 2.07 29.05 -40.01
C ILE A 8 2.47 30.48 -39.60
N MET A 9 1.75 31.05 -38.65
CA MET A 9 2.13 32.30 -38.00
C MET A 9 2.70 31.96 -36.63
N GLY A 10 4.02 32.16 -36.51
CA GLY A 10 4.79 31.91 -35.31
C GLY A 10 4.53 32.93 -34.20
N GLY A 11 4.94 32.53 -33.00
CA GLY A 11 4.99 33.37 -31.81
C GLY A 11 5.62 32.60 -30.66
N SER A 12 6.95 32.48 -30.69
CA SER A 12 7.75 32.02 -29.55
C SER A 12 7.58 32.98 -28.38
N GLY A 13 7.18 32.46 -27.23
CA GLY A 13 7.06 33.21 -25.98
C GLY A 13 7.13 32.27 -24.78
N LEU A 14 8.33 31.76 -24.50
CA LEU A 14 8.66 31.17 -23.20
C LEU A 14 8.49 32.26 -22.13
N VAL A 15 7.38 32.25 -21.42
CA VAL A 15 7.26 32.89 -20.10
C VAL A 15 6.90 31.77 -19.13
N GLY A 16 7.95 31.19 -18.56
CA GLY A 16 7.84 30.36 -17.37
C GLY A 16 7.19 31.19 -16.26
N ARG A 17 5.97 30.82 -15.89
CA ARG A 17 5.39 31.21 -14.61
C ARG A 17 5.47 30.02 -13.67
N SER A 18 6.64 29.89 -13.03
CA SER A 18 6.78 29.16 -11.79
C SER A 18 6.00 29.89 -10.70
N ALA A 19 4.75 29.50 -10.50
CA ALA A 19 3.94 29.76 -9.31
C ALA A 19 2.83 28.69 -9.34
N ALA A 20 2.85 27.67 -8.49
CA ALA A 20 2.66 27.90 -7.07
C ALA A 20 3.11 26.71 -6.23
N ILE A 21 3.98 27.01 -5.26
CA ILE A 21 3.83 26.44 -3.92
C ILE A 21 2.47 26.97 -3.42
N ARG A 22 1.40 26.21 -3.62
CA ARG A 22 0.14 26.42 -2.89
C ARG A 22 -0.01 25.24 -1.95
N SER A 23 0.34 25.52 -0.69
CA SER A 23 -0.14 24.85 0.51
C SER A 23 -0.20 23.32 0.48
N ARG A 24 0.94 22.75 0.85
CA ARG A 24 1.04 21.43 1.48
C ARG A 24 0.05 21.36 2.67
N ALA A 25 -0.91 20.45 2.59
CA ALA A 25 -1.76 19.93 3.66
C ALA A 25 -2.87 20.84 4.25
N GLY A 26 -4.12 20.46 3.99
CA GLY A 26 -5.15 20.29 5.03
C GLY A 26 -5.76 21.50 5.76
N MET A 27 -5.49 22.75 5.36
CA MET A 27 -6.02 23.93 6.07
C MET A 27 -6.69 24.93 5.12
N GLY A 28 -8.03 24.97 5.15
CA GLY A 28 -8.81 26.14 4.75
C GLY A 28 -8.83 26.47 3.25
N LEU A 29 -8.96 25.47 2.39
CA LEU A 29 -9.17 25.71 0.96
C LEU A 29 -10.57 26.33 0.70
N PRO A 30 -10.69 27.31 -0.21
CA PRO A 30 -11.99 27.80 -0.67
C PRO A 30 -12.81 26.64 -1.25
N SER A 31 -14.14 26.72 -1.20
CA SER A 31 -15.02 25.68 -1.75
C SER A 31 -14.62 25.39 -3.20
N LEU A 32 -14.04 24.22 -3.42
CA LEU A 32 -13.68 23.78 -4.75
C LEU A 32 -14.98 23.40 -5.48
N PRO A 33 -15.08 23.68 -6.80
CA PRO A 33 -16.15 23.14 -7.62
C PRO A 33 -16.27 21.63 -7.38
N GLU A 34 -17.48 21.08 -7.27
CA GLU A 34 -17.72 19.66 -7.01
C GLU A 34 -16.92 18.74 -7.95
N ASN A 35 -16.66 19.16 -9.18
CA ASN A 35 -15.87 18.39 -10.14
C ASN A 35 -14.35 18.36 -9.86
N ASP A 36 -13.80 19.27 -9.05
CA ASP A 36 -12.38 19.27 -8.66
C ASP A 36 -12.07 18.18 -7.62
N GLU A 37 -13.08 17.59 -6.97
CA GLU A 37 -12.89 16.45 -6.08
C GLU A 37 -12.68 15.12 -6.83
N LEU A 38 -13.02 15.10 -8.12
CA LEU A 38 -12.92 13.93 -9.00
C LEU A 38 -11.59 13.88 -9.78
N VAL A 39 -10.75 14.88 -9.56
CA VAL A 39 -9.46 15.08 -10.20
C VAL A 39 -8.40 15.16 -9.10
N TRP A 40 -7.56 14.15 -9.01
CA TRP A 40 -6.40 14.17 -8.13
C TRP A 40 -5.40 15.19 -8.69
N ASP A 41 -5.29 16.34 -8.03
CA ASP A 41 -4.22 17.29 -8.27
C ASP A 41 -2.93 16.84 -7.58
N ASN A 42 -2.02 16.25 -8.35
CA ASN A 42 -0.68 15.85 -7.89
C ASN A 42 0.38 16.95 -8.17
N GLY A 43 -0.04 18.15 -8.59
CA GLY A 43 0.85 19.25 -8.95
C GLY A 43 1.52 19.09 -10.33
N THR A 44 1.13 18.09 -11.12
CA THR A 44 1.59 17.93 -12.50
C THR A 44 0.64 18.62 -13.49
N PRO A 45 1.09 18.98 -14.71
CA PRO A 45 0.21 19.54 -15.75
C PRO A 45 -0.88 18.57 -16.23
N PHE A 46 -0.83 17.31 -15.82
CA PHE A 46 -1.76 16.24 -16.21
C PHE A 46 -2.40 15.66 -14.94
N PRO A 47 -3.43 16.30 -14.40
CA PRO A 47 -4.06 15.82 -13.20
C PRO A 47 -4.82 14.53 -13.49
N GLU A 48 -4.68 13.55 -12.61
CA GLU A 48 -5.20 12.20 -12.82
C GLU A 48 -6.65 12.10 -12.29
N PRO A 49 -7.51 11.24 -12.86
CA PRO A 49 -8.80 10.96 -12.24
C PRO A 49 -8.58 10.34 -10.85
N CYS A 50 -9.45 10.66 -9.90
CA CYS A 50 -9.41 10.04 -8.57
C CYS A 50 -9.47 8.51 -8.66
N ILE A 51 -8.86 7.83 -7.69
CA ILE A 51 -8.71 6.36 -7.65
C ILE A 51 -10.05 5.62 -7.86
N ASP A 52 -11.16 6.24 -7.44
CA ASP A 52 -12.52 5.74 -7.59
C ASP A 52 -12.96 5.55 -9.06
N ARG A 53 -12.29 6.22 -10.01
CA ARG A 53 -12.49 6.08 -11.45
C ARG A 53 -11.48 5.16 -12.13
N LEU A 54 -10.37 4.83 -11.48
CA LEU A 54 -9.25 4.14 -12.11
C LEU A 54 -9.38 2.62 -12.02
N ALA A 55 -9.91 2.11 -10.90
CA ALA A 55 -10.13 0.68 -10.70
C ALA A 55 -11.63 0.37 -10.57
N PRO A 56 -12.13 -0.74 -11.15
CA PRO A 56 -13.46 -1.22 -10.81
C PRO A 56 -13.53 -1.48 -9.31
N ASN A 57 -14.57 -0.95 -8.67
CA ASN A 57 -14.79 -1.16 -7.24
C ASN A 57 -14.96 -2.66 -6.97
N ILE A 58 -14.09 -3.21 -6.12
CA ILE A 58 -14.21 -4.59 -5.64
C ILE A 58 -15.44 -4.65 -4.74
N GLY A 59 -16.36 -5.56 -5.03
CA GLY A 59 -17.57 -5.71 -4.23
C GLY A 59 -17.23 -6.15 -2.79
N LYS A 60 -18.06 -5.78 -1.80
CA LYS A 60 -17.86 -6.17 -0.39
C LYS A 60 -17.61 -7.67 -0.17
N ASN A 61 -18.31 -8.52 -0.93
CA ASN A 61 -18.17 -9.97 -0.84
C ASN A 61 -16.90 -10.47 -1.54
N GLU A 62 -16.49 -9.80 -2.61
CA GLU A 62 -15.25 -10.12 -3.31
C GLU A 62 -14.04 -9.73 -2.46
N ALA A 63 -14.07 -8.54 -1.85
CA ALA A 63 -13.06 -8.09 -0.90
C ALA A 63 -12.96 -9.05 0.30
N LEU A 64 -14.10 -9.50 0.84
CA LEU A 64 -14.12 -10.50 1.90
C LEU A 64 -13.53 -11.83 1.44
N ALA A 65 -13.84 -12.29 0.22
CA ALA A 65 -13.29 -13.52 -0.34
C ALA A 65 -11.76 -13.45 -0.49
N TRP A 66 -11.23 -12.31 -0.95
CA TRP A 66 -9.78 -12.08 -1.04
C TRP A 66 -9.12 -12.09 0.34
N LEU A 67 -9.74 -11.45 1.34
CA LEU A 67 -9.24 -11.45 2.71
C LEU A 67 -9.24 -12.86 3.31
N CYS A 68 -10.36 -13.57 3.23
CA CYS A 68 -10.50 -14.94 3.74
C CYS A 68 -9.58 -15.92 3.00
N GLY A 69 -9.45 -15.78 1.68
CA GLY A 69 -8.55 -16.60 0.86
C GLY A 69 -7.09 -16.39 1.23
N GLY A 70 -6.65 -15.13 1.34
CA GLY A 70 -5.28 -14.79 1.74
C GLY A 70 -4.94 -15.29 3.14
N LEU A 71 -5.82 -15.05 4.13
CA LEU A 71 -5.61 -15.53 5.50
C LEU A 71 -5.60 -17.05 5.59
N SER A 72 -6.51 -17.73 4.88
CA SER A 72 -6.59 -19.20 4.88
C SER A 72 -5.35 -19.83 4.25
N PHE A 73 -4.78 -19.22 3.20
CA PHE A 73 -3.53 -19.67 2.59
C PHE A 73 -2.38 -19.66 3.60
N PHE A 74 -2.16 -18.53 4.30
CA PHE A 74 -1.10 -18.44 5.31
C PHE A 74 -1.36 -19.36 6.51
N ALA A 75 -2.60 -19.48 6.97
CA ALA A 75 -2.96 -20.41 8.02
C ALA A 75 -2.66 -21.87 7.62
N SER A 76 -3.00 -22.26 6.39
CA SER A 76 -2.71 -23.61 5.87
C SER A 76 -1.21 -23.89 5.77
N LEU A 77 -0.41 -22.91 5.33
CA LEU A 77 1.04 -23.03 5.29
C LEU A 77 1.64 -23.16 6.69
N GLY A 78 1.16 -22.39 7.66
CA GLY A 78 1.58 -22.49 9.06
C GLY A 78 1.27 -23.86 9.68
N LEU A 79 0.08 -24.39 9.41
CA LEU A 79 -0.30 -25.74 9.88
C LEU A 79 0.52 -26.84 9.22
N LEU A 80 0.78 -26.75 7.91
CA LEU A 80 1.66 -27.70 7.21
C LEU A 80 3.09 -27.64 7.72
N ALA A 81 3.60 -26.44 8.01
CA ALA A 81 4.92 -26.26 8.60
C ALA A 81 5.00 -26.88 10.00
N ALA A 82 3.97 -26.68 10.83
CA ALA A 82 3.89 -27.29 12.16
C ALA A 82 3.77 -28.82 12.10
N TRP A 83 3.01 -29.37 11.14
CA TRP A 83 2.93 -30.82 10.94
C TRP A 83 4.28 -31.40 10.50
N ASN A 84 5.03 -30.70 9.63
CA ASN A 84 6.36 -31.15 9.20
C ASN A 84 7.51 -30.59 10.05
N ASP A 85 7.26 -30.18 11.29
CA ASP A 85 8.27 -29.49 12.09
C ASP A 85 9.51 -30.37 12.33
N LYS A 86 10.66 -29.86 11.87
CA LYS A 86 11.97 -30.49 12.09
C LYS A 86 12.43 -30.37 13.54
N ALA A 87 11.88 -29.48 14.36
CA ALA A 87 12.27 -29.36 15.77
C ALA A 87 12.05 -30.67 16.55
N SER A 88 11.00 -31.43 16.24
CA SER A 88 10.77 -32.77 16.81
C SER A 88 11.71 -33.86 16.27
N LYS A 89 12.51 -33.57 15.23
CA LYS A 89 13.43 -34.51 14.56
C LYS A 89 14.90 -34.24 14.90
N ILE A 90 15.19 -33.24 15.74
CA ILE A 90 16.56 -32.97 16.18
C ILE A 90 16.90 -34.01 17.26
N PRO A 91 17.96 -34.83 17.09
CA PRO A 91 18.31 -35.88 18.04
C PRO A 91 19.03 -35.33 19.29
N PHE A 92 18.63 -34.16 19.77
CA PHE A 92 19.20 -33.55 20.96
C PHE A 92 18.16 -33.56 22.08
N ALA A 93 18.55 -34.13 23.22
CA ALA A 93 17.71 -34.11 24.40
C ALA A 93 17.46 -32.66 24.85
N PRO A 94 16.27 -32.34 25.37
CA PRO A 94 16.01 -31.04 25.96
C PRO A 94 17.05 -30.72 27.04
N LYS A 95 17.42 -29.45 27.16
CA LYS A 95 18.46 -29.01 28.10
C LYS A 95 17.97 -29.22 29.53
N VAL A 96 18.61 -30.15 30.23
CA VAL A 96 18.36 -30.41 31.66
C VAL A 96 19.34 -29.59 32.48
N TYR A 97 18.84 -28.94 33.53
CA TYR A 97 19.68 -28.18 34.47
C TYR A 97 19.72 -28.87 35.84
N PRO A 98 20.85 -28.76 36.58
CA PRO A 98 20.93 -29.19 37.98
C PRO A 98 19.92 -28.46 38.88
N TYR A 99 19.73 -28.95 40.12
CA TYR A 99 18.85 -28.36 41.14
C TYR A 99 17.38 -28.25 40.68
N ASP A 100 16.80 -29.38 40.25
CA ASP A 100 15.39 -29.43 39.82
C ASP A 100 15.08 -28.39 38.72
N ASN A 101 15.89 -28.36 37.66
CA ASN A 101 15.83 -27.37 36.58
C ASN A 101 15.92 -25.90 37.03
N LEU A 102 16.74 -25.61 38.05
CA LEU A 102 16.91 -24.27 38.61
C LEU A 102 15.57 -23.66 39.07
N ARG A 103 14.64 -24.49 39.56
CA ARG A 103 13.26 -24.07 39.89
C ARG A 103 13.25 -22.93 40.90
N VAL A 104 14.12 -22.96 41.90
CA VAL A 104 14.20 -21.94 42.95
C VAL A 104 14.84 -20.65 42.39
N GLU A 105 15.86 -20.79 41.54
CA GLU A 105 16.59 -19.69 40.91
C GLU A 105 15.76 -18.97 39.83
N LEU A 106 14.77 -19.67 39.24
CA LEU A 106 13.77 -19.14 38.32
C LEU A 106 12.54 -18.56 39.04
N GLY A 107 12.54 -18.51 40.38
CA GLY A 107 11.48 -17.89 41.17
C GLY A 107 10.37 -18.83 41.62
N GLY A 108 10.59 -20.15 41.57
CA GLY A 108 9.73 -21.13 42.21
C GLY A 108 9.88 -21.14 43.74
N GLU A 109 8.83 -21.59 44.43
CA GLU A 109 8.81 -21.62 45.89
C GLU A 109 9.89 -22.56 46.48
N PRO A 110 10.52 -22.22 47.61
CA PRO A 110 11.57 -23.05 48.22
C PRO A 110 11.03 -24.41 48.69
#